data_AF-A0A7V9SHH7-F1
#
_entry.id   AF-A0A7V9SHH7-F1
#
_cell.length_a   1.000
_cell.length_b   1.000
_cell.length_c   1.000
_cell.angle_alpha   90.00
_cell.angle_beta   90.00
_cell.angle_gamma   90.00
#
_symmetry.space_group_name_H-M   'P 1'
#
loop_
_entity.id
_entity.type
_entity.pdbx_description
1 polymer ?
#
loop_
_entity_poly.entity_id
_entity_poly.type
_entity_poly.pdbx_seq_one_letter_code
_entity_poly.pdbx_strand_id
1 'polypeptide(L)' 'MNSARRVQRFRSIEEMNSAPLLARNDEPFERFLRLCARYWALAPRVYPRGVFKFRSLEEAQAARAGHRLASNQQV' A
#
# COMPACT_ATOMS: atom_id res chain seq x y z
N MET A 1 -12.12 -2.15 -19.50
CA MET A 1 -11.68 -0.87 -20.13
C MET A 1 -10.65 -0.21 -19.23
N ASN A 2 -9.37 -0.24 -19.63
CA ASN A 2 -8.25 0.36 -18.92
C ASN A 2 -8.18 1.86 -19.20
N SER A 3 -8.70 2.70 -18.30
CA SER A 3 -8.62 4.17 -18.38
C SER A 3 -7.59 4.77 -17.42
N ALA A 4 -6.67 3.98 -16.88
CA ALA A 4 -5.71 4.45 -15.89
C ALA A 4 -4.54 5.20 -16.56
N ARG A 5 -4.53 6.53 -16.35
CA ARG A 5 -3.46 7.51 -16.58
C ARG A 5 -3.33 8.11 -17.99
N ARG A 6 -4.35 8.88 -18.42
CA ARG A 6 -4.07 10.03 -19.28
C ARG A 6 -3.38 11.11 -18.45
N VAL A 7 -2.14 11.43 -18.78
CA VAL A 7 -1.44 12.60 -18.22
C VAL A 7 -2.19 13.85 -18.69
N GLN A 8 -2.68 14.66 -17.75
CA GLN A 8 -3.28 15.97 -18.07
C GLN A 8 -2.16 17.02 -18.11
N ARG A 9 -2.11 17.79 -19.20
CA ARG A 9 -1.17 18.92 -19.34
C ARG A 9 -1.99 20.20 -19.39
N PHE A 10 -1.66 21.14 -18.52
CA PHE A 10 -2.29 22.46 -18.47
C PHE A 10 -1.27 23.50 -18.93
N ARG A 11 -1.76 24.56 -19.57
CA ARG A 11 -0.95 25.67 -20.08
C ARG A 11 -0.66 26.71 -19.01
N SER A 12 -1.44 26.74 -17.93
CA SER A 12 -1.20 27.61 -16.77
C SER A 12 -1.71 27.00 -15.44
N ILE A 13 -1.36 27.64 -14.32
CA ILE A 13 -1.80 27.24 -12.97
C ILE A 13 -3.29 27.53 -12.78
N GLU A 14 -3.80 28.61 -13.35
CA GLU A 14 -5.21 29.00 -13.31
C GLU A 14 -6.08 27.96 -14.02
N GLU A 15 -5.61 27.47 -15.18
CA GLU A 15 -6.26 26.38 -15.92
C GLU A 15 -6.26 25.08 -15.09
N MET A 16 -5.15 24.75 -14.44
CA MET A 16 -5.06 23.58 -13.55
C MET A 16 -6.03 23.68 -12.37
N ASN A 17 -6.15 24.85 -11.74
CA ASN A 17 -7.00 25.06 -10.56
C ASN A 17 -8.50 25.02 -10.89
N SER A 18 -8.87 25.36 -12.13
CA SER A 18 -10.26 25.31 -12.60
C SER A 18 -10.65 23.94 -13.19
N ALA A 19 -9.68 23.06 -13.41
CA ALA A 19 -9.92 21.74 -13.96
C ALA A 19 -10.78 20.88 -13.02
N PRO A 20 -11.85 20.23 -13.53
CA PRO A 20 -12.62 19.28 -12.74
C PRO A 20 -11.74 18.14 -12.24
N LEU A 21 -11.81 17.82 -10.95
CA LEU A 21 -11.14 16.65 -10.40
C LEU A 21 -11.71 15.39 -11.05
N LEU A 22 -10.89 14.68 -11.83
CA LEU A 22 -11.27 13.42 -12.48
C LEU A 22 -11.37 12.24 -11.51
N ALA A 23 -11.30 12.48 -10.20
CA ALA A 23 -11.56 11.43 -9.24
C ALA A 23 -13.02 10.99 -9.44
N ARG A 24 -13.21 9.71 -9.80
CA ARG A 24 -14.53 9.09 -9.64
C ARG A 24 -14.92 9.31 -8.19
N ASN A 25 -16.11 9.86 -7.99
CA ASN A 25 -16.82 9.85 -6.70
C ASN A 25 -17.21 8.40 -6.36
N ASP A 26 -16.27 7.46 -6.44
CA ASP A 26 -16.38 6.25 -5.66
C ASP A 26 -16.55 6.75 -4.23
N GLU A 27 -17.70 6.46 -3.67
CA GLU A 27 -18.14 6.95 -2.37
C GLU A 27 -16.97 6.69 -1.39
N PRO A 28 -16.49 7.75 -0.70
CA PRO A 28 -15.15 7.77 -0.10
C PRO A 28 -14.96 6.64 0.92
N PHE A 29 -16.07 6.14 1.46
CA PHE A 29 -16.14 5.02 2.38
C PHE A 29 -15.83 3.67 1.71
N GLU A 30 -16.34 3.42 0.51
CA GLU A 30 -16.15 2.20 -0.28
C GLU A 30 -14.70 2.09 -0.72
N ARG A 31 -14.10 3.24 -1.08
CA ARG A 31 -12.67 3.33 -1.35
C ARG A 31 -11.86 2.99 -0.09
N PHE A 32 -12.24 3.54 1.06
CA PHE A 32 -11.61 3.22 2.34
C PHE A 32 -11.70 1.72 2.65
N LEU A 33 -12.89 1.12 2.54
CA LEU A 33 -13.11 -0.31 2.78
C LEU A 33 -12.26 -1.19 1.86
N ARG A 34 -12.16 -0.88 0.56
CA ARG A 34 -11.29 -1.62 -0.38
C ARG A 34 -9.82 -1.53 0.00
N LEU A 35 -9.37 -0.35 0.43
CA LEU A 35 -7.99 -0.15 0.89
C LEU A 35 -7.71 -0.93 2.18
N CYS A 36 -8.65 -0.91 3.12
CA CYS A 36 -8.57 -1.73 4.33
C CYS A 36 -8.50 -3.21 3.95
N ALA A 37 -9.46 -3.75 3.21
CA ALA A 37 -9.47 -5.15 2.81
C ALA A 37 -8.15 -5.58 2.14
N ARG A 38 -7.61 -4.73 1.25
CA ARG A 38 -6.30 -4.95 0.62
C ARG A 38 -5.16 -4.95 1.63
N TYR A 39 -5.14 -3.99 2.56
CA TYR A 39 -4.13 -3.92 3.61
C TYR A 39 -4.16 -5.19 4.48
N TRP A 40 -5.36 -5.61 4.91
CA TRP A 40 -5.56 -6.82 5.71
C TRP A 40 -5.12 -8.10 4.98
N ALA A 41 -5.31 -8.17 3.66
CA ALA A 41 -4.83 -9.31 2.87
C ALA A 41 -3.30 -9.37 2.75
N LEU A 42 -2.61 -8.23 2.87
CA LEU A 42 -1.15 -8.14 2.78
C LEU A 42 -0.47 -8.19 4.16
N ALA A 43 -1.20 -7.83 5.22
CA ALA A 43 -0.68 -7.79 6.57
C ALA A 43 -0.35 -9.21 7.08
N PRO A 44 0.82 -9.43 7.70
CA PRO A 44 1.09 -10.65 8.45
C PRO A 44 0.03 -10.93 9.51
N ARG A 45 -0.42 -12.19 9.64
CA ARG A 45 -1.38 -12.60 10.68
C ARG A 45 -0.81 -12.47 12.09
N VAL A 46 0.51 -12.65 12.21
CA VAL A 46 1.24 -12.56 13.47
C VAL A 46 2.41 -11.60 13.27
N TYR A 47 2.40 -10.51 14.03
CA TYR A 47 3.53 -9.59 14.10
C TYR A 47 4.43 -10.00 15.26
N PRO A 48 5.72 -10.31 15.01
CA PRO A 48 6.66 -10.57 16.10
C PRO A 48 6.74 -9.32 16.98
N ARG A 49 6.46 -9.50 18.27
CA ARG A 49 6.45 -8.42 19.28
C ARG A 49 7.87 -8.26 19.85
N GLY A 50 8.23 -7.03 20.23
CA GLY A 50 9.50 -6.72 20.90
C GLY A 50 10.41 -5.77 20.10
N VAL A 51 11.51 -5.37 20.73
CA VAL A 51 12.56 -4.55 20.10
C VAL A 51 13.64 -5.49 19.58
N PHE A 52 13.75 -5.60 18.26
CA PHE A 52 14.81 -6.37 17.61
C PHE A 52 16.05 -5.48 17.42
N LYS A 53 17.16 -5.88 18.01
CA LYS A 53 18.47 -5.27 17.77
C LYS A 53 19.29 -6.23 16.92
N PHE A 54 19.67 -5.80 15.73
CA PHE A 54 20.55 -6.54 14.84
C PHE A 54 21.93 -5.89 14.84
N ARG A 55 22.97 -6.71 14.70
CA ARG A 55 24.36 -6.26 14.64
C ARG A 55 24.77 -5.88 13.22
N SER A 56 24.09 -6.41 12.21
CA SER A 56 24.30 -6.06 10.80
C SER A 56 22.99 -6.08 9.98
N LEU A 57 23.06 -5.57 8.75
CA LEU A 57 21.93 -5.57 7.82
C LEU A 57 21.60 -6.97 7.32
N GLU A 58 22.61 -7.81 7.11
CA GLU A 58 22.47 -9.20 6.67
C GLU A 58 21.66 -10.01 7.69
N GLU A 59 21.96 -9.82 8.99
CA GLU A 59 21.23 -10.45 10.10
C GLU A 59 19.75 -10.05 10.09
N ALA A 60 19.47 -8.75 9.88
CA ALA A 60 18.10 -8.25 9.79
C ALA A 60 17.33 -8.83 8.58
N GLN A 61 18.00 -9.01 7.44
CA GLN A 61 17.38 -9.61 6.25
C GLN A 61 17.13 -11.11 6.42
N ALA A 62 18.07 -11.84 7.03
CA ALA A 62 17.89 -13.25 7.34
C ALA A 62 16.71 -13.48 8.29
N ALA A 63 16.56 -12.64 9.33
CA ALA A 63 15.41 -12.70 10.23
C ALA A 63 14.08 -12.47 9.51
N ARG A 64 14.02 -11.49 8.59
CA ARG A 64 12.82 -11.25 7.76
C ARG A 64 12.48 -12.44 6.85
N ALA A 65 13.49 -13.09 6.27
CA ALA A 65 13.29 -14.26 5.43
C ALA A 65 12.72 -15.45 6.23
N GLY A 66 13.23 -15.69 7.45
CA GLY A 66 12.72 -16.74 8.35
C GLY A 66 11.25 -16.53 8.74
N HIS A 67 10.85 -15.30 9.05
CA HIS A 67 9.45 -14.99 9.38
C HIS A 67 8.49 -15.21 8.21
N ARG A 68 8.94 -14.96 6.97
CA ARG A 68 8.13 -15.17 5.76
C ARG A 68 7.79 -16.65 5.51
N LEU A 69 8.63 -17.57 5.98
CA LEU A 69 8.43 -19.02 5.85
C LEU A 69 7.54 -19.57 6.95
N ALA A 70 7.68 -19.08 8.19
CA ALA A 70 6.84 -19.50 9.32
C ALA A 70 5.36 -19.09 9.16
N SER A 71 5.08 -17.95 8.52
CA SER A 71 3.71 -17.50 8.23
C SER A 71 2.98 -18.34 7.19
N ASN A 72 3.69 -19.12 6.38
CA ASN A 72 3.11 -19.97 5.32
C ASN A 72 2.79 -21.41 5.78
N GLN A 73 3.18 -21.80 7.00
CA GLN A 73 2.93 -23.15 7.54
C GLN A 73 1.74 -23.21 8.51
N GLN A 74 1.08 -22.08 8.79
CA GLN A 74 -0.14 -22.02 9.61
C GLN A 74 -1.36 -21.81 8.71
N VAL A 75 -1.70 -22.85 7.94
CA VAL A 75 -2.98 -22.96 7.20
C VAL A 75 -3.83 -24.01 7.88
#